data_AF-A0A843YBZ4-F1
#
_entry.id   AF-A0A843YBZ4-F1
#
_cell.length_a   1.000
_cell.length_b   1.000
_cell.length_c   1.000
_cell.angle_alpha   90.00
_cell.angle_beta   90.00
_cell.angle_gamma   90.00
#
_symmetry.space_group_name_H-M   'P 1'
#
loop_
_entity.id
_entity.type
_entity.pdbx_description
1 polymer ?
#
loop_
_entity_poly.entity_id
_entity_poly.type
_entity_poly.pdbx_seq_one_letter_code
_entity_poly.pdbx_strand_id
1 'polypeptide(L)'
;MEIHSSPVRAPDAGSPRATPPAQDPIRKAAMDLESAFLAEMLKSAGMGKARDSFGGGAGEDQFSSFLVEEQAKQMTKAGGIGLAESLYNALKEAQND
;
A
#
# COMPACT_ATOMS: atom_id res chain seq x y z
N MET A 1 16.64 45.49 -41.17
CA MET A 1 15.55 44.64 -40.62
C MET A 1 15.99 43.21 -40.84
N GLU A 2 16.84 42.72 -39.94
CA GLU A 2 17.36 41.35 -40.03
C GLU A 2 16.43 40.44 -39.23
N ILE A 3 15.95 39.37 -39.87
CA ILE A 3 15.12 38.35 -39.23
C ILE A 3 16.05 37.21 -38.79
N HIS A 4 16.26 37.09 -37.49
CA HIS A 4 17.08 36.06 -36.88
C HIS A 4 16.16 34.86 -36.58
N SER A 5 16.27 33.81 -37.40
CA SER A 5 15.53 32.56 -37.26
C SER A 5 16.30 31.63 -36.32
N SER A 6 15.73 31.31 -35.16
CA SER A 6 16.28 30.31 -34.24
C SER A 6 15.94 28.89 -34.74
N PRO A 7 16.86 27.92 -34.63
CA PRO A 7 16.59 26.55 -35.07
C PRO A 7 15.66 25.82 -34.10
N VAL A 8 14.78 24.98 -34.65
CA VAL A 8 13.90 24.09 -33.88
C VAL A 8 14.72 22.93 -33.32
N ARG A 9 14.59 22.66 -32.01
CA ARG A 9 15.27 21.54 -31.33
C ARG A 9 14.51 20.24 -31.61
N ALA A 10 15.21 19.20 -32.05
CA ALA A 10 14.67 17.86 -32.26
C ALA A 10 14.22 17.21 -30.93
N PRO A 11 13.25 16.28 -30.95
CA PRO A 11 12.85 15.54 -29.77
C PRO A 11 13.98 14.61 -29.31
N ASP A 12 14.40 14.77 -28.06
CA ASP A 12 15.34 13.91 -27.36
C ASP A 12 14.75 12.49 -27.31
N ALA A 13 15.43 11.53 -27.95
CA ALA A 13 15.06 10.12 -27.92
C ALA A 13 15.37 9.59 -26.51
N GLY A 14 14.35 9.66 -25.65
CA GLY A 14 14.44 9.35 -24.23
C GLY A 14 15.00 7.97 -23.92
N SER A 15 15.98 7.98 -23.02
CA SER A 15 16.63 6.88 -22.29
C SER A 15 15.75 5.63 -22.05
N PRO A 16 16.37 4.43 -21.99
CA PRO A 16 15.65 3.22 -21.61
C PRO A 16 15.01 3.41 -20.22
N ARG A 17 13.69 3.34 -20.19
CA ARG A 17 12.89 3.38 -18.96
C ARG A 17 13.31 2.19 -18.11
N ALA A 18 14.10 2.44 -17.07
CA ALA A 18 14.51 1.42 -16.11
C ALA A 18 13.24 0.74 -15.58
N THR A 19 13.12 -0.56 -15.81
CA THR A 19 12.08 -1.38 -15.22
C THR A 19 12.22 -1.29 -13.70
N PRO A 20 11.15 -0.93 -12.96
CA PRO A 20 11.22 -0.95 -11.51
C PRO A 20 11.61 -2.36 -11.04
N PRO A 21 12.46 -2.48 -10.01
CA PRO A 21 12.88 -3.77 -9.50
C PRO A 21 11.65 -4.60 -9.12
N ALA A 22 11.68 -5.89 -9.45
CA ALA A 22 10.65 -6.83 -9.04
C ALA A 22 10.51 -6.80 -7.51
N GLN A 23 9.28 -6.62 -7.02
CA GLN A 23 9.02 -6.61 -5.57
C GLN A 23 9.32 -8.01 -5.00
N ASP A 24 10.17 -8.06 -3.97
CA ASP A 24 10.49 -9.29 -3.25
C ASP A 24 9.19 -9.93 -2.71
N PRO A 25 8.84 -11.17 -3.09
CA PRO A 25 7.60 -11.81 -2.67
C PRO A 25 7.53 -12.01 -1.15
N ILE A 26 8.67 -12.20 -0.47
CA ILE A 26 8.73 -12.32 0.99
C ILE A 26 8.41 -10.98 1.64
N ARG A 27 8.92 -9.88 1.06
CA ARG A 27 8.62 -8.52 1.52
C ARG A 27 7.15 -8.21 1.38
N LYS A 28 6.56 -8.57 0.25
CA LYS A 28 5.11 -8.43 0.03
C LYS A 28 4.31 -9.22 1.07
N ALA A 29 4.66 -10.48 1.31
CA ALA A 29 3.97 -11.31 2.31
C ALA A 29 4.06 -10.70 3.72
N ALA A 30 5.22 -10.19 4.11
CA ALA A 30 5.40 -9.53 5.40
C ALA A 30 4.55 -8.25 5.54
N MET A 31 4.45 -7.43 4.49
CA MET A 31 3.57 -6.26 4.46
C MET A 31 2.09 -6.65 4.49
N ASP A 32 1.69 -7.71 3.78
CA ASP A 32 0.31 -8.19 3.79
C ASP A 32 -0.08 -8.70 5.20
N LEU A 33 0.84 -9.36 5.91
CA LEU A 33 0.66 -9.79 7.30
C LEU A 33 0.53 -8.61 8.28
N GLU A 34 1.39 -7.58 8.18
CA GLU A 34 1.26 -6.37 9.01
C GLU A 34 -0.07 -5.65 8.73
N SER A 35 -0.50 -5.61 7.47
CA SER A 35 -1.79 -5.01 7.09
C SER A 35 -2.96 -5.76 7.70
N ALA A 36 -2.95 -7.09 7.68
CA ALA A 36 -3.98 -7.91 8.32
C ALA A 36 -4.02 -7.71 9.84
N PHE A 37 -2.85 -7.64 10.48
CA PHE A 37 -2.74 -7.34 11.91
C PHE A 37 -3.33 -5.96 12.24
N LEU A 38 -2.95 -4.91 11.50
CA LEU A 38 -3.48 -3.57 11.70
C LEU A 38 -4.99 -3.51 11.49
N ALA A 39 -5.54 -4.22 10.50
CA ALA A 39 -6.98 -4.30 10.29
C ALA A 39 -7.70 -4.86 11.52
N GLU A 40 -7.18 -5.93 12.13
CA GLU A 40 -7.75 -6.49 13.36
C GLU A 40 -7.63 -5.55 14.57
N MET A 41 -6.53 -4.81 14.67
CA MET A 41 -6.36 -3.79 15.73
C MET A 41 -7.36 -2.64 15.55
N LEU A 42 -7.58 -2.17 14.32
CA LEU A 42 -8.56 -1.13 14.02
C LEU A 42 -9.98 -1.60 14.35
N LYS A 43 -10.37 -2.81 13.93
CA LYS A 43 -11.67 -3.41 14.30
C LYS A 43 -11.83 -3.51 15.81
N SER A 44 -10.79 -3.95 16.52
CA SER A 44 -10.77 -4.05 17.98
C SER A 44 -10.90 -2.69 18.67
N ALA A 45 -10.32 -1.64 18.09
CA ALA A 45 -10.48 -0.25 18.52
C ALA A 45 -11.88 0.34 18.22
N GLY A 46 -12.78 -0.44 17.61
CA GLY A 46 -14.15 -0.05 17.31
C GLY A 46 -14.34 0.60 15.93
N MET A 47 -13.31 0.62 15.08
CA MET A 47 -13.47 1.10 13.71
C MET A 47 -14.39 0.18 12.91
N GLY A 48 -15.25 0.78 12.09
CA GLY A 48 -16.18 0.06 11.22
C GLY A 48 -17.40 -0.53 11.92
N LYS A 49 -17.62 -0.24 13.21
CA LYS A 49 -18.89 -0.56 13.88
C LYS A 49 -19.94 0.50 13.54
N ALA A 50 -21.13 0.06 13.13
CA ALA A 50 -22.28 0.92 12.95
C ALA A 50 -22.67 1.59 14.28
N ARG A 51 -23.16 2.83 14.22
CA ARG A 51 -23.62 3.57 15.42
C ARG A 51 -25.00 3.06 15.84
N ASP A 52 -25.13 2.65 17.10
CA ASP A 52 -26.30 2.00 17.72
C ASP A 52 -27.67 2.65 17.47
N SER A 53 -27.74 3.94 17.09
CA SER A 53 -29.03 4.65 17.03
C SER A 53 -29.55 4.99 15.64
N PHE A 54 -28.75 4.98 14.56
CA PHE A 54 -29.26 5.44 13.25
C PHE A 54 -28.39 5.04 12.04
N GLY A 55 -27.59 3.96 12.13
CA GLY A 55 -26.65 3.58 11.06
C GLY A 55 -26.68 2.09 10.76
N GLY A 56 -26.70 1.77 9.46
CA GLY A 56 -26.12 0.54 8.94
C GLY A 56 -26.88 -0.75 9.05
N GLY A 57 -27.75 -1.01 8.08
CA GLY A 57 -28.11 -2.39 7.75
C GLY A 57 -26.88 -3.20 7.28
N ALA A 58 -27.05 -4.50 7.04
CA ALA A 58 -25.96 -5.44 6.70
C ALA A 58 -25.02 -5.02 5.54
N GLY A 59 -25.44 -4.09 4.67
CA GLY A 59 -24.57 -3.50 3.67
C GLY A 59 -23.47 -2.61 4.26
N GLU A 60 -23.79 -1.78 5.25
CA GLU A 60 -22.84 -0.85 5.89
C GLU A 60 -21.73 -1.60 6.62
N ASP A 61 -22.01 -2.73 7.26
CA ASP A 61 -21.00 -3.56 7.93
C ASP A 61 -19.95 -4.10 6.95
N GLN A 62 -20.39 -4.52 5.75
CA GLN A 62 -19.49 -5.03 4.72
C GLN A 62 -18.65 -3.90 4.11
N PHE A 63 -19.27 -2.75 3.78
CA PHE A 63 -18.53 -1.58 3.31
C PHE A 63 -17.53 -1.07 4.35
N SER A 64 -17.90 -1.07 5.63
CA SER A 64 -17.03 -0.68 6.73
C SER A 64 -15.84 -1.61 6.88
N SER A 65 -16.04 -2.92 6.73
CA SER A 65 -14.96 -3.91 6.77
C SER A 65 -13.94 -3.67 5.65
N PHE A 66 -14.40 -3.42 4.41
CA PHE A 66 -13.52 -3.07 3.30
C PHE A 66 -12.75 -1.77 3.53
N LEU A 67 -13.39 -0.74 4.10
CA LEU A 67 -12.73 0.53 4.41
C LEU A 67 -11.62 0.34 5.46
N VAL A 68 -11.88 -0.46 6.50
CA VAL A 68 -10.88 -0.76 7.53
C VAL A 68 -9.68 -1.51 6.94
N GLU A 69 -9.93 -2.49 6.07
CA GLU A 69 -8.85 -3.22 5.38
C GLU A 69 -8.01 -2.31 4.49
N GLU A 70 -8.63 -1.45 3.68
CA GLU A 70 -7.90 -0.51 2.84
C GLU A 70 -7.11 0.49 3.67
N GLN A 71 -7.68 1.00 4.76
CA GLN A 71 -6.95 1.88 5.67
C GLN A 71 -5.73 1.19 6.28
N ALA A 72 -5.86 -0.06 6.72
CA ALA A 72 -4.74 -0.83 7.23
C ALA A 72 -3.64 -1.03 6.17
N LYS A 73 -4.00 -1.34 4.92
CA LYS A 73 -3.05 -1.42 3.80
C LYS A 73 -2.33 -0.10 3.56
N GLN A 74 -3.05 1.03 3.60
CA GLN A 74 -2.43 2.35 3.45
C GLN A 74 -1.49 2.69 4.61
N MET A 75 -1.87 2.33 5.85
CA MET A 75 -1.00 2.49 7.01
C MET A 75 0.31 1.72 6.85
N THR A 76 0.24 0.44 6.46
CA THR A 76 1.44 -0.37 6.17
C THR A 76 2.31 0.26 5.08
N LYS A 77 1.70 0.70 3.97
CA LYS A 77 2.43 1.38 2.88
C LYS A 77 3.07 2.69 3.31
N ALA A 78 2.46 3.41 4.25
CA ALA A 78 2.97 4.66 4.81
C ALA A 78 4.06 4.46 5.88
N GLY A 79 4.42 3.21 6.20
CA GLY A 79 5.47 2.86 7.17
C GLY A 79 5.03 1.91 8.27
N GLY A 80 3.72 1.67 8.42
CA GLY A 80 3.17 0.71 9.37
C GLY A 80 3.56 1.01 10.81
N ILE A 81 3.68 -0.06 11.59
CA ILE A 81 4.21 -0.03 12.97
C ILE A 81 5.57 -0.74 13.06
N GLY A 82 6.12 -1.18 11.93
CA GLY A 82 7.42 -1.82 11.81
C GLY A 82 7.40 -3.35 11.90
N LEU A 83 6.23 -3.99 11.99
CA LEU A 83 6.12 -5.45 12.07
C LEU A 83 6.55 -6.14 10.77
N ALA A 84 6.35 -5.49 9.60
CA ALA A 84 6.74 -6.08 8.32
C ALA A 84 8.25 -6.37 8.25
N GLU A 85 9.11 -5.63 8.95
CA GLU A 85 10.55 -5.89 8.95
C GLU A 85 10.90 -7.17 9.71
N SER A 86 10.35 -7.33 10.91
CA SER A 86 10.53 -8.53 11.73
C SER A 86 9.96 -9.77 11.03
N LEU A 87 8.78 -9.64 10.44
CA LEU A 87 8.13 -10.71 9.67
C LEU A 87 8.92 -11.07 8.42
N TYR A 88 9.49 -10.08 7.71
CA TYR A 88 10.34 -10.32 6.55
C TYR A 88 11.56 -11.18 6.89
N ASN A 89 12.26 -10.84 7.97
CA ASN A 89 13.43 -11.59 8.42
C ASN A 89 13.05 -13.03 8.82
N ALA A 90 11.96 -13.19 9.59
CA ALA A 90 11.49 -14.52 10.00
C ALA A 90 11.04 -15.39 8.81
N LEU A 91 10.32 -14.81 7.85
CA LEU A 91 9.89 -15.52 6.63
C LEU A 91 11.07 -15.89 5.73
N LYS A 92 12.11 -15.07 5.71
CA LYS A 92 13.35 -15.36 4.97
C LYS A 92 14.12 -16.50 5.63
N GLU A 93 14.24 -16.51 6.95
CA GLU A 93 14.86 -17.61 7.69
C GLU A 93 14.11 -18.93 7.44
N ALA A 94 12.78 -18.94 7.60
CA ALA A 94 11.94 -20.12 7.38
C ALA A 94 11.96 -20.67 5.94
N GLN A 95 12.41 -19.90 4.96
CA GLN A 95 12.54 -20.35 3.56
C GLN A 95 13.89 -20.98 3.24
N ASN A 96 14.90 -20.76 4.09
CA ASN A 96 16.26 -21.28 3.91
C ASN A 96 16.50 -22.60 4.67
N ASP A 97 15.55 -23.03 5.49
CA ASP A 97 15.51 -24.33 6.19
C ASP A 97 14.73 -25.37 5.35
#